data_AF-A0A6N8WSH4-F1
#
_entry.id   AF-A0A6N8WSH4-F1
#
_cell.length_a   1.000
_cell.length_b   1.000
_cell.length_c   1.000
_cell.angle_alpha   90.00
_cell.angle_beta   90.00
_cell.angle_gamma   90.00
#
_symmetry.space_group_name_H-M   'P 1'
#
loop_
_entity.id
_entity.type
_entity.pdbx_description
1 polymer ?
#
loop_
_entity_poly.entity_id
_entity_poly.type
_entity_poly.pdbx_seq_one_letter_code
_entity_poly.pdbx_strand_id
1 'polypeptide(L)'
;MRYYSTLDVVLLVREHVDTRVRLLPIEPAIAIDSVRLPGSFHADPADRLILATARYSRAPLITADSAMIEYAGGGHLRVVDASL
;
A
#
# COMPACT_ATOMS: atom_id res chain seq x y z
N MET A 1 -24.74 -11.12 -6.19
CA MET A 1 -23.90 -9.97 -5.79
C MET A 1 -24.25 -9.65 -4.34
N ARG A 2 -23.37 -9.97 -3.38
CA ARG A 2 -23.58 -9.63 -1.96
C ARG A 2 -23.00 -8.24 -1.73
N TYR A 3 -23.83 -7.29 -1.31
CA TYR A 3 -23.37 -5.98 -0.86
C TYR A 3 -22.89 -6.14 0.58
N TYR A 4 -21.58 -5.95 0.79
CA TYR A 4 -21.02 -5.82 2.13
C TYR A 4 -21.17 -4.37 2.57
N SER A 5 -21.78 -4.15 3.73
CA SER A 5 -21.80 -2.82 4.35
C SER A 5 -20.37 -2.43 4.75
N THR A 6 -20.12 -1.14 4.98
CA THR A 6 -18.80 -0.66 5.47
C THR A 6 -18.36 -1.39 6.75
N LEU A 7 -19.31 -1.82 7.60
CA LEU A 7 -19.03 -2.62 8.79
C LEU A 7 -18.57 -4.04 8.46
N ASP A 8 -19.15 -4.66 7.43
CA ASP A 8 -18.83 -6.04 7.06
C ASP A 8 -17.41 -6.18 6.51
N VAL A 9 -16.94 -5.21 5.71
CA VAL A 9 -15.56 -5.21 5.19
C VAL A 9 -14.55 -5.06 6.32
N VAL A 10 -14.81 -4.17 7.28
CA VAL A 10 -13.91 -3.96 8.43
C VAL A 10 -13.84 -5.20 9.31
N LEU A 11 -14.99 -5.84 9.57
CA LEU A 11 -15.05 -7.08 10.36
C LEU A 11 -14.33 -8.22 9.64
N LEU A 12 -14.59 -8.40 8.35
CA LEU A 12 -13.94 -9.43 7.53
C LEU A 12 -12.41 -9.31 7.57
N VAL A 13 -11.89 -8.10 7.37
CA VAL A 13 -10.43 -7.86 7.39
C VAL A 13 -9.88 -8.14 8.79
N ARG A 14 -10.56 -7.72 9.87
CA ARG A 14 -10.11 -8.01 11.24
C ARG A 14 -10.10 -9.49 11.58
N GLU A 15 -11.05 -10.25 11.04
CA GLU A 15 -11.15 -11.69 11.26
C GLU A 15 -10.06 -12.48 10.50
N HIS A 16 -9.68 -12.02 9.32
CA HIS A 16 -8.80 -12.77 8.41
C HIS A 16 -7.34 -12.28 8.40
N VAL A 17 -7.05 -11.13 9.05
CA VAL A 17 -5.70 -10.61 9.17
C VAL A 17 -5.07 -11.11 10.48
N ASP A 18 -3.89 -11.71 10.38
CA ASP A 18 -3.11 -12.19 11.53
C ASP A 18 -2.93 -11.06 12.55
N THR A 19 -3.16 -11.37 13.83
CA THR A 19 -3.02 -10.42 14.95
C THR A 19 -1.64 -9.75 15.06
N ARG A 20 -0.61 -10.30 14.41
CA ARG A 20 0.74 -9.73 14.30
C ARG A 20 0.86 -8.65 13.22
N VAL A 21 -0.18 -8.44 12.43
CA VAL A 21 -0.26 -7.37 11.43
C VAL A 21 -1.10 -6.23 11.97
N ARG A 22 -0.62 -5.00 11.77
CA ARG A 22 -1.35 -3.79 12.11
C ARG A 22 -1.92 -3.16 10.83
N LEU A 23 -3.23 -2.99 10.79
CA LEU A 23 -3.92 -2.25 9.73
C LEU A 23 -3.68 -0.75 9.94
N LEU A 24 -3.19 -0.08 8.89
CA LEU A 24 -3.10 1.37 8.86
C LEU A 24 -4.32 1.95 8.15
N PRO A 25 -4.97 2.99 8.70
CA PRO A 25 -6.03 3.70 7.99
C PRO A 25 -5.46 4.43 6.78
N ILE A 26 -6.29 4.63 5.76
CA ILE A 26 -5.96 5.52 4.64
C ILE A 26 -6.22 6.95 5.12
N GLU A 27 -5.18 7.59 5.64
CA GLU A 27 -5.22 8.99 6.02
C GLU A 27 -5.42 9.89 4.79
N PRO A 28 -6.03 11.09 4.94
CA PRO A 28 -6.17 12.04 3.83
C PRO A 28 -4.83 12.36 3.12
N ALA A 29 -3.73 12.41 3.88
CA ALA A 29 -2.39 12.59 3.34
C ALA A 29 -1.95 11.43 2.43
N ILE A 30 -2.31 10.19 2.78
CA ILE A 30 -2.03 9.00 1.96
C ILE A 30 -2.84 9.06 0.67
N ALA A 31 -4.13 9.43 0.75
CA ALA A 31 -4.99 9.56 -0.42
C ALA A 31 -4.50 10.66 -1.38
N ILE A 32 -3.95 11.76 -0.86
CA ILE A 32 -3.36 12.82 -1.69
C ILE A 32 -2.02 12.37 -2.30
N ASP A 33 -1.15 11.73 -1.52
CA ASP A 33 0.17 11.27 -2.01
C ASP A 33 0.01 10.17 -3.08
N SER A 34 -1.00 9.30 -2.98
CA SER A 34 -1.23 8.23 -3.98
C SER A 34 -1.48 8.79 -5.37
N VAL A 35 -2.09 9.97 -5.51
CA VAL A 35 -2.29 10.62 -6.81
C VAL A 35 -1.14 11.54 -7.22
N ARG A 36 -0.24 11.88 -6.28
CA ARG A 36 0.89 12.81 -6.44
C ARG A 36 2.26 12.15 -6.27
N LEU A 37 2.34 10.82 -6.40
CA LEU A 37 3.59 10.09 -6.30
C LEU A 37 4.68 10.74 -7.18
N PRO A 38 5.90 10.96 -6.64
CA PRO A 38 6.99 11.53 -7.42
C PRO A 38 7.41 10.59 -8.55
N GLY A 39 7.89 11.15 -9.66
CA GLY A 39 8.30 10.36 -10.82
C GLY A 39 7.11 9.83 -11.63
N SER A 40 7.39 8.92 -12.56
CA SER A 40 6.39 8.27 -13.40
C SER A 40 6.15 6.84 -12.91
N PHE A 41 5.04 6.61 -12.22
CA PHE A 41 4.59 5.28 -11.82
C PHE A 41 3.16 5.05 -12.32
N HIS A 42 3.03 4.21 -13.35
CA HIS A 42 1.77 3.92 -14.03
C HIS A 42 1.23 2.55 -13.60
N ALA A 43 0.80 2.45 -12.35
CA ALA A 43 0.16 1.26 -11.80
C ALA A 43 -1.28 1.54 -11.39
N ASP A 44 -1.99 0.51 -10.90
CA ASP A 44 -3.39 0.64 -10.54
C ASP A 44 -3.60 1.50 -9.26
N PRO A 45 -4.84 1.91 -8.94
CA PRO A 45 -5.10 2.72 -7.75
C PRO A 45 -4.66 2.09 -6.42
N ALA A 46 -4.68 0.75 -6.30
CA ALA A 46 -4.31 0.06 -5.06
C ALA A 46 -2.79 0.11 -4.85
N ASP A 47 -2.00 -0.13 -5.90
CA ASP A 47 -0.55 -0.03 -5.87
C ASP A 47 -0.08 1.36 -5.42
N ARG A 48 -0.75 2.39 -5.94
CA ARG A 48 -0.45 3.78 -5.57
C ARG A 48 -0.78 4.07 -4.10
N LEU A 49 -1.85 3.48 -3.56
CA LEU A 49 -2.18 3.58 -2.13
C LEU A 49 -1.17 2.84 -1.26
N ILE A 50 -0.69 1.67 -1.69
CA ILE A 50 0.34 0.90 -0.98
C ILE A 50 1.65 1.71 -0.91
N LEU A 51 2.11 2.26 -2.04
CA LEU A 51 3.31 3.10 -2.09
C LEU A 51 3.19 4.36 -1.23
N ALA A 52 2.07 5.08 -1.33
CA ALA A 52 1.80 6.26 -0.51
C ALA A 52 1.76 5.92 0.99
N THR A 53 1.19 4.77 1.36
CA THR A 53 1.17 4.31 2.75
C THR A 53 2.57 4.00 3.27
N ALA A 54 3.41 3.32 2.48
CA ALA A 54 4.80 3.04 2.82
C ALA A 54 5.62 4.34 2.98
N ARG A 55 5.43 5.30 2.07
CA ARG A 55 6.05 6.64 2.14
C ARG A 55 5.62 7.42 3.37
N TYR A 56 4.31 7.49 3.63
CA TYR A 56 3.74 8.21 4.78
C TYR A 56 4.23 7.64 6.12
N SER A 57 4.21 6.30 6.26
CA SER A 57 4.65 5.61 7.47
C SER A 57 6.17 5.50 7.60
N ARG A 58 6.92 5.87 6.56
CA ARG A 58 8.38 5.66 6.43
C ARG A 58 8.80 4.21 6.62
N ALA A 59 7.89 3.26 6.40
CA ALA A 59 8.18 1.83 6.47
C ALA A 59 8.83 1.35 5.15
N PRO A 60 9.75 0.37 5.21
CA PRO A 60 10.17 -0.31 3.99
C PRO A 60 8.99 -1.08 3.38
N LEU A 61 8.79 -0.95 2.07
CA LEU A 61 7.84 -1.78 1.33
C LEU A 61 8.47 -3.15 1.08
N ILE A 62 7.80 -4.22 1.47
CA ILE A 62 8.19 -5.59 1.11
C ILE A 62 7.33 -6.01 -0.07
N THR A 63 7.93 -6.34 -1.21
CA THR A 63 7.20 -6.76 -2.41
C THR A 63 8.07 -7.59 -3.34
N ALA A 64 7.46 -8.50 -4.10
CA ALA A 64 8.09 -9.20 -5.22
C ALA A 64 7.72 -8.55 -6.57
N ASP A 65 6.92 -7.47 -6.55
CA ASP A 65 6.53 -6.74 -7.75
C ASP A 65 7.69 -5.90 -8.28
N SER A 66 8.14 -6.24 -9.49
CA SER A 66 9.30 -5.60 -10.12
C SER A 66 9.09 -4.12 -10.43
N ALA A 67 7.87 -3.69 -10.77
CA ALA A 67 7.58 -2.30 -11.07
C ALA A 67 7.68 -1.43 -9.79
N MET A 68 7.20 -1.95 -8.66
CA MET A 68 7.36 -1.27 -7.36
C MET A 68 8.81 -1.23 -6.90
N ILE A 69 9.58 -2.31 -7.13
CA ILE A 69 11.01 -2.36 -6.79
C ILE A 69 11.79 -1.33 -7.63
N GLU A 70 11.54 -1.27 -8.94
CA GLU A 70 12.15 -0.29 -9.84
C GLU A 70 11.81 1.14 -9.42
N TYR A 71 10.55 1.40 -9.10
CA TYR A 71 10.09 2.69 -8.59
C TYR A 71 10.84 3.11 -7.31
N ALA A 72 11.03 2.18 -6.37
CA ALA A 72 11.79 2.43 -5.16
C ALA A 72 13.28 2.70 -5.45
N GLY A 73 13.85 2.07 -6.49
CA GLY A 73 15.20 2.33 -6.99
C GLY A 73 15.46 3.81 -7.35
N GLY A 74 14.42 4.57 -7.69
CA GLY A 74 14.46 6.03 -7.88
C GLY A 74 14.65 6.85 -6.60
N GLY A 75 14.81 6.20 -5.43
CA GLY A 75 14.97 6.85 -4.13
C GLY A 75 13.65 7.37 -3.53
N HIS A 76 12.51 6.94 -4.06
CA HIS A 76 11.19 7.42 -3.64
C HIS A 76 10.71 6.78 -2.32
N LEU A 77 11.19 5.60 -1.98
CA LEU A 77 10.91 4.91 -0.72
C LEU A 77 11.96 3.81 -0.50
N ARG A 78 11.97 3.24 0.71
CA ARG A 78 12.77 2.03 0.99
C ARG A 78 11.99 0.80 0.55
N VAL A 79 12.67 -0.18 -0.03
CA VAL A 79 12.10 -1.46 -0.45
C VAL A 79 12.95 -2.63 0.05
N VAL A 80 12.29 -3.75 0.35
CA VAL A 80 12.89 -5.06 0.51
C VAL A 80 12.34 -5.94 -0.62
N ASP A 81 13.23 -6.40 -1.48
CA ASP A 81 12.89 -7.32 -2.56
C ASP A 81 12.53 -8.69 -1.97
N ALA A 82 11.32 -9.15 -2.29
CA ALA A 82 10.78 -10.45 -1.87
C ALA A 82 10.63 -11.43 -3.04
N SER A 83 11.22 -11.14 -4.20
CA SER A 83 11.37 -12.11 -5.28
C SER A 83 12.32 -13.23 -4.81
N LEU A 84 11.77 -14.44 -4.71
CA LEU A 84 12.50 -15.67 -4.37
C LEU A 84 12.97 -16.36 -5.65
#